data_AF-A0ABD5UDL8-F1
#
_entry.id   AF-A0ABD5UDL8-F1
#
_cell.length_a   1.000
_cell.length_b   1.000
_cell.length_c   1.000
_cell.angle_alpha   90.00
_cell.angle_beta   90.00
_cell.angle_gamma   90.00
#
_symmetry.space_group_name_H-M   'P 1'
#
loop_
_entity.id
_entity.type
_entity.pdbx_description
1 polymer ?
#
loop_
_entity_poly.entity_id
_entity_poly.type
_entity_poly.pdbx_seq_one_letter_code
_entity_poly.pdbx_strand_id
1 'polypeptide(L)'
;MRDEVLTRWVNQPPADPVYQYLRDAEKESAWEVLGARERVLDIASEANVTRGLDAAYVARVDFSSTAIDYAREVLGDEVDRYEWVDPETPRLPFPDDHFDGGVSIGPYDWKFLDVTALTAEVRRVTRGDGLFVFSVPTPRSPYHTGGRFSLRYYTPGAARSLLAPGWELADYDLVYQHPYWLHSKLAMAPPALQRPFVTAAKRLDDRLDARDDWDDASYLVLGARPLDYERHVERALDCLYRPTDENGFWDAEGGHIVRALEYDVADGTIAGWTPTDDVVWRYAPFALMGSLRWRCSSLGDGSRDAKIERELAYFRERVADPDTLREMPSYGIGALTYAFARAATVYGTEYATVARDLYEHADERFDFDDSEDSLLLYGWTYLYEVDPGADLRRSIDGALYELVERQNAWKTLFYFDNPTTRRHQNQMYTLWALSRAVEVTGCTGYLENVEAVLDYTIEERMRDDGAFIWEDPSRRTYAGAELRRRLGTGFSRPPHWEFLYPCHQTFFVVAVAHYYAAGGERDYDDALGEAMRWIYGRNDLGADLTEVSGLGVPVRFLTTDGRLDVADQQFKGAYEVGAYVMALTDLVEHERARARGGTPRVGRRRAPDATDRSP
;
A
#
# COMPACT_ATOMS: atom_id res chain seq x y z
N MET A 1 -38.54 3.17 6.41
CA MET A 1 -37.45 3.83 7.16
C MET A 1 -36.16 3.99 6.33
N ARG A 2 -35.40 2.94 5.94
CA ARG A 2 -34.18 3.14 5.11
C ARG A 2 -34.49 3.85 3.78
N ASP A 3 -35.34 3.27 2.94
CA ASP A 3 -35.78 3.89 1.67
C ASP A 3 -36.37 5.29 1.82
N GLU A 4 -37.07 5.54 2.92
CA GLU A 4 -37.65 6.85 3.24
C GLU A 4 -36.58 7.89 3.57
N VAL A 5 -35.52 7.50 4.27
CA VAL A 5 -34.33 8.34 4.52
C VAL A 5 -33.59 8.62 3.22
N LEU A 6 -33.34 7.59 2.40
CA LEU A 6 -32.67 7.73 1.10
C LEU A 6 -33.47 8.64 0.15
N THR A 7 -34.75 8.37 -0.05
CA THR A 7 -35.63 9.19 -0.91
C THR A 7 -35.73 10.63 -0.42
N ARG A 8 -35.75 10.85 0.91
CA ARG A 8 -35.72 12.20 1.50
C ARG A 8 -34.36 12.89 1.37
N TRP A 9 -33.27 12.13 1.27
CA TRP A 9 -31.92 12.66 1.09
C TRP A 9 -31.72 13.24 -0.31
N VAL A 10 -32.28 12.58 -1.34
CA VAL A 10 -32.19 12.99 -2.75
C VAL A 10 -32.53 14.46 -2.98
N ASN A 11 -33.60 14.99 -2.36
CA ASN A 11 -34.03 16.37 -2.57
C ASN A 11 -34.45 16.99 -1.24
N GLN A 12 -33.58 17.83 -0.67
CA GLN A 12 -33.81 18.41 0.64
C GLN A 12 -34.43 19.80 0.51
N PRO A 13 -35.60 20.06 1.14
CA PRO A 13 -36.19 21.38 1.09
C PRO A 13 -35.28 22.42 1.76
N PRO A 14 -35.31 23.69 1.31
CA PRO A 14 -34.55 24.78 1.91
C PRO A 14 -34.78 24.84 3.43
N ALA A 15 -33.69 24.91 4.19
CA ALA A 15 -33.72 25.01 5.63
C ALA A 15 -33.46 26.45 6.11
N ASP A 16 -33.64 26.69 7.41
CA ASP A 16 -33.20 27.94 8.03
C ASP A 16 -31.68 28.16 7.83
N PRO A 17 -31.21 29.42 7.73
CA PRO A 17 -29.83 29.73 7.34
C PRO A 17 -28.71 28.97 8.05
N VAL A 18 -28.85 28.68 9.35
CA VAL A 18 -27.83 27.96 10.13
C VAL A 18 -27.70 26.47 9.74
N TYR A 19 -28.78 25.87 9.24
CA TYR A 19 -28.79 24.51 8.69
C TYR A 19 -28.39 24.50 7.22
N GLN A 20 -28.93 25.43 6.44
CA GLN A 20 -28.68 25.52 5.01
C GLN A 20 -27.20 25.82 4.70
N TYR A 21 -26.53 26.61 5.55
CA TYR A 21 -25.11 26.91 5.44
C TYR A 21 -24.21 25.67 5.34
N LEU A 22 -24.43 24.61 6.13
CA LEU A 22 -23.60 23.40 6.03
C LEU A 22 -23.75 22.74 4.66
N ARG A 23 -24.99 22.57 4.21
CA ARG A 23 -25.29 21.98 2.90
C ARG A 23 -24.68 22.81 1.79
N ASP A 24 -24.67 24.13 1.94
CA ASP A 24 -24.05 25.03 0.97
C ASP A 24 -22.52 24.94 1.02
N ALA A 25 -21.91 24.85 2.21
CA ALA A 25 -20.47 24.70 2.38
C ALA A 25 -19.95 23.37 1.82
N GLU A 26 -20.48 22.22 2.27
CA GLU A 26 -20.06 20.90 1.75
C GLU A 26 -20.19 20.80 0.23
N LYS A 27 -21.24 21.40 -0.35
CA LYS A 27 -21.51 21.46 -1.78
C LYS A 27 -20.57 22.41 -2.53
N GLU A 28 -20.34 23.62 -2.01
CA GLU A 28 -19.42 24.61 -2.57
C GLU A 28 -17.99 24.03 -2.61
N SER A 29 -17.53 23.46 -1.49
CA SER A 29 -16.28 22.71 -1.38
C SER A 29 -16.20 21.53 -2.35
N ALA A 30 -17.26 20.72 -2.45
CA ALA A 30 -17.26 19.57 -3.35
C ALA A 30 -17.06 19.95 -4.83
N TRP A 31 -17.61 21.08 -5.26
CA TRP A 31 -17.43 21.59 -6.62
C TRP A 31 -16.04 22.20 -6.83
N GLU A 32 -15.52 22.95 -5.86
CA GLU A 32 -14.20 23.57 -5.94
C GLU A 32 -13.09 22.51 -5.98
N VAL A 33 -13.14 21.55 -5.06
CA VAL A 33 -12.20 20.41 -4.99
C VAL A 33 -12.33 19.51 -6.23
N LEU A 34 -13.55 19.18 -6.69
CA LEU A 34 -13.72 18.31 -7.86
C LEU A 34 -13.24 18.99 -9.14
N GLY A 35 -13.58 20.27 -9.33
CA GLY A 35 -13.34 21.01 -10.57
C GLY A 35 -14.08 20.46 -11.79
N ALA A 36 -13.74 20.97 -12.98
CA ALA A 36 -14.32 20.54 -14.25
C ALA A 36 -13.77 19.17 -14.68
N ARG A 37 -14.65 18.28 -15.18
CA ARG A 37 -14.35 16.89 -15.57
C ARG A 37 -15.07 16.47 -16.85
N GLU A 38 -14.62 15.40 -17.50
CA GLU A 38 -15.31 14.85 -18.68
C GLU A 38 -16.49 13.95 -18.27
N ARG A 39 -16.30 13.09 -17.27
CA ARG A 39 -17.21 11.99 -16.88
C ARG A 39 -17.24 11.87 -15.36
N VAL A 40 -18.32 12.35 -14.73
CA VAL A 40 -18.49 12.30 -13.27
C VAL A 40 -19.45 11.19 -12.83
N LEU A 41 -19.07 10.48 -11.76
CA LEU A 41 -19.94 9.59 -11.00
C LEU A 41 -20.47 10.31 -9.75
N ASP A 42 -21.77 10.63 -9.72
CA ASP A 42 -22.47 11.06 -8.50
C ASP A 42 -23.00 9.85 -7.72
N ILE A 43 -22.63 9.75 -6.45
CA ILE A 43 -23.03 8.67 -5.55
C ILE A 43 -23.92 9.26 -4.47
N ALA A 44 -25.24 9.15 -4.68
CA ALA A 44 -26.29 9.50 -3.72
C ALA A 44 -26.18 10.89 -3.07
N SER A 45 -25.53 11.86 -3.72
CA SER A 45 -25.46 13.24 -3.19
C SER A 45 -26.85 13.88 -3.17
N GLU A 46 -27.02 14.96 -2.41
CA GLU A 46 -28.23 15.79 -2.50
C GLU A 46 -28.32 16.43 -3.90
N ALA A 47 -29.51 16.50 -4.49
CA ALA A 47 -29.71 16.87 -5.89
C ALA A 47 -29.04 18.19 -6.29
N ASN A 48 -28.98 19.19 -5.40
CA ASN A 48 -28.33 20.45 -5.75
C ASN A 48 -26.81 20.30 -5.92
N VAL A 49 -26.15 19.33 -5.27
CA VAL A 49 -24.74 18.99 -5.55
C VAL A 49 -24.62 18.53 -7.00
N THR A 50 -25.48 17.60 -7.44
CA THR A 50 -25.49 17.06 -8.81
C THR A 50 -25.69 18.15 -9.86
N ARG A 51 -26.59 19.12 -9.62
CA ARG A 51 -26.89 20.22 -10.56
C ARG A 51 -25.72 21.14 -10.87
N GLY A 52 -24.76 21.24 -9.95
CA GLY A 52 -23.62 22.15 -10.10
C GLY A 52 -22.34 21.48 -10.55
N LEU A 53 -22.37 20.19 -10.90
CA LEU A 53 -21.21 19.49 -11.44
C LEU A 53 -20.87 20.02 -12.83
N ASP A 54 -19.65 20.54 -13.01
CA ASP A 54 -19.13 20.95 -14.32
C ASP A 54 -18.58 19.72 -15.06
N ALA A 55 -19.50 18.99 -15.71
CA ALA A 55 -19.21 17.72 -16.38
C ALA A 55 -19.90 17.61 -17.74
N ALA A 56 -19.23 16.97 -18.70
CA ALA A 56 -19.80 16.65 -20.01
C ALA A 56 -20.68 15.38 -20.02
N TYR A 57 -20.55 14.54 -18.99
CA TYR A 57 -21.35 13.34 -18.75
C TYR A 57 -21.46 13.09 -17.24
N VAL A 58 -22.67 12.85 -16.74
CA VAL A 58 -22.94 12.50 -15.34
C VAL A 58 -23.68 11.17 -15.25
N ALA A 59 -23.11 10.21 -14.51
CA ALA A 59 -23.84 9.02 -14.06
C ALA A 59 -24.16 9.16 -12.57
N ARG A 60 -25.40 8.89 -12.17
CA ARG A 60 -25.83 8.87 -10.77
C ARG A 60 -26.13 7.45 -10.30
N VAL A 61 -25.61 7.11 -9.12
CA VAL A 61 -25.93 5.88 -8.37
C VAL A 61 -26.62 6.26 -7.06
N ASP A 62 -27.73 5.59 -6.74
CA ASP A 62 -28.38 5.67 -5.42
C ASP A 62 -28.48 4.28 -4.75
N PHE A 63 -28.81 4.25 -3.46
CA PHE A 63 -28.83 3.00 -2.67
C PHE A 63 -30.23 2.38 -2.50
N SER A 64 -31.21 2.84 -3.27
CA SER A 64 -32.46 2.11 -3.48
C SER A 64 -33.11 2.49 -4.81
N SER A 65 -33.94 1.59 -5.33
CA SER A 65 -34.76 1.85 -6.53
C SER A 65 -35.70 3.04 -6.34
N THR A 66 -36.33 3.16 -5.17
CA THR A 66 -37.18 4.32 -4.83
C THR A 66 -36.41 5.65 -4.88
N ALA A 67 -35.18 5.66 -4.37
CA ALA A 67 -34.34 6.86 -4.35
C ALA A 67 -33.87 7.26 -5.75
N ILE A 68 -33.37 6.31 -6.56
CA ILE A 68 -32.92 6.63 -7.93
C ILE A 68 -34.08 7.06 -8.84
N ASP A 69 -35.26 6.46 -8.68
CA ASP A 69 -36.44 6.83 -9.47
C ASP A 69 -36.90 8.26 -9.11
N TYR A 70 -36.90 8.62 -7.83
CA TYR A 70 -37.17 10.00 -7.40
C TYR A 70 -36.06 10.98 -7.82
N ALA A 71 -34.79 10.57 -7.82
CA ALA A 71 -33.69 11.37 -8.35
C ALA A 71 -33.89 11.66 -9.85
N ARG A 72 -34.41 10.70 -10.62
CA ARG A 72 -34.77 10.88 -12.03
C ARG A 72 -35.92 11.87 -12.22
N GLU A 73 -36.92 11.85 -11.35
CA GLU A 73 -38.00 12.86 -11.36
C GLU A 73 -37.51 14.28 -11.01
N VAL A 74 -36.47 14.39 -10.17
CA VAL A 74 -35.96 15.67 -9.64
C VAL A 74 -34.88 16.30 -10.52
N LEU A 75 -34.01 15.50 -11.15
CA LEU A 75 -32.86 15.95 -11.94
C LEU A 75 -33.09 15.84 -13.46
N GLY A 76 -33.91 14.90 -13.93
CA GLY A 76 -34.27 14.77 -15.34
C GLY A 76 -33.06 14.61 -16.28
N ASP A 77 -32.91 15.55 -17.22
CA ASP A 77 -31.84 15.53 -18.23
C ASP A 77 -30.49 16.09 -17.70
N GLU A 78 -30.39 16.45 -16.40
CA GLU A 78 -29.13 16.86 -15.74
C GLU A 78 -28.18 15.66 -15.47
N VAL A 79 -28.64 14.42 -15.71
CA VAL A 79 -27.88 13.18 -15.51
C VAL A 79 -28.14 12.23 -16.68
N ASP A 80 -27.08 11.80 -17.36
CA ASP A 80 -27.15 10.91 -18.53
C ASP A 80 -27.55 9.46 -18.18
N ARG A 81 -27.17 8.98 -16.99
CA ARG A 81 -27.40 7.59 -16.59
C ARG A 81 -27.74 7.47 -15.10
N TYR A 82 -28.80 6.73 -14.81
CA TYR A 82 -29.32 6.49 -13.46
C TYR A 82 -29.27 5.00 -13.12
N GLU A 83 -28.60 4.65 -12.03
CA GLU A 83 -28.40 3.28 -11.55
C GLU A 83 -28.66 3.17 -10.04
N TRP A 84 -28.88 1.97 -9.52
CA TRP A 84 -28.90 1.74 -8.06
C TRP A 84 -28.14 0.48 -7.68
N VAL A 85 -27.59 0.48 -6.45
CA VAL A 85 -26.82 -0.64 -5.88
C VAL A 85 -27.28 -0.94 -4.46
N ASP A 86 -26.96 -2.14 -3.96
CA ASP A 86 -27.20 -2.49 -2.56
C ASP A 86 -26.17 -1.77 -1.65
N PRO A 87 -26.57 -0.97 -0.63
CA PRO A 87 -25.63 -0.32 0.27
C PRO A 87 -24.85 -1.28 1.18
N GLU A 88 -25.35 -2.50 1.40
CA GLU A 88 -24.69 -3.50 2.25
C GLU A 88 -23.66 -4.34 1.47
N THR A 89 -23.77 -4.36 0.13
CA THR A 89 -22.81 -5.02 -0.78
C THR A 89 -22.66 -4.22 -2.09
N PRO A 90 -22.16 -2.97 -2.03
CA PRO A 90 -22.13 -2.08 -3.18
C PRO A 90 -21.24 -2.66 -4.28
N ARG A 91 -21.78 -2.68 -5.51
CA ARG A 91 -21.04 -3.02 -6.72
C ARG A 91 -21.46 -2.12 -7.86
N LEU A 92 -20.55 -1.27 -8.33
CA LEU A 92 -20.84 -0.22 -9.29
C LEU A 92 -20.95 -0.81 -10.72
N PRO A 93 -22.07 -0.56 -11.46
CA PRO A 93 -22.36 -1.19 -12.75
C PRO A 93 -21.64 -0.51 -13.93
N PHE A 94 -20.36 -0.18 -13.73
CA PHE A 94 -19.48 0.48 -14.69
C PHE A 94 -18.19 -0.32 -14.88
N PRO A 95 -17.57 -0.23 -16.07
CA PRO A 95 -16.22 -0.74 -16.31
C PRO A 95 -15.19 -0.08 -15.38
N ASP A 96 -14.01 -0.69 -15.33
CA ASP A 96 -12.85 -0.11 -14.68
C ASP A 96 -12.41 1.16 -15.45
N ASP A 97 -11.75 2.13 -14.80
CA ASP A 97 -11.27 3.38 -15.41
C ASP A 97 -12.33 4.21 -16.19
N HIS A 98 -13.61 4.15 -15.78
CA HIS A 98 -14.71 4.75 -16.55
C HIS A 98 -14.93 6.26 -16.32
N PHE A 99 -14.48 6.79 -15.18
CA PHE A 99 -14.71 8.16 -14.73
C PHE A 99 -13.40 8.89 -14.41
N ASP A 100 -13.28 10.17 -14.77
CA ASP A 100 -12.20 11.06 -14.32
C ASP A 100 -12.60 11.90 -13.10
N GLY A 101 -13.87 11.85 -12.68
CA GLY A 101 -14.34 12.44 -11.43
C GLY A 101 -15.39 11.58 -10.72
N GLY A 102 -15.44 11.67 -9.40
CA GLY A 102 -16.50 11.09 -8.58
C GLY A 102 -16.88 12.00 -7.42
N VAL A 103 -18.15 11.99 -7.00
CA VAL A 103 -18.66 12.82 -5.90
C VAL A 103 -19.63 12.04 -4.99
N SER A 104 -19.51 12.20 -3.67
CA SER A 104 -20.34 11.52 -2.66
C SER A 104 -20.51 12.37 -1.39
N ILE A 105 -21.43 13.34 -1.40
CA ILE A 105 -21.61 14.28 -0.28
C ILE A 105 -22.72 13.83 0.66
N GLY A 106 -22.34 13.31 1.83
CA GLY A 106 -23.20 12.82 2.93
C GLY A 106 -23.52 11.32 3.05
N PRO A 107 -23.36 10.45 2.02
CA PRO A 107 -23.60 9.00 2.19
C PRO A 107 -22.68 8.28 3.17
N TYR A 108 -21.43 8.75 3.32
CA TYR A 108 -20.43 8.09 4.17
C TYR A 108 -20.79 8.13 5.66
N ASP A 109 -21.74 8.99 6.05
CA ASP A 109 -22.38 9.06 7.35
C ASP A 109 -23.23 7.82 7.66
N TRP A 110 -23.69 7.05 6.66
CA TRP A 110 -24.70 6.02 6.89
C TRP A 110 -24.11 4.72 7.43
N LYS A 111 -24.53 4.30 8.65
CA LYS A 111 -24.06 3.05 9.26
C LYS A 111 -24.47 1.77 8.52
N PHE A 112 -25.49 1.83 7.66
CA PHE A 112 -25.90 0.70 6.81
C PHE A 112 -25.14 0.62 5.48
N LEU A 113 -24.28 1.61 5.19
CA LEU A 113 -23.43 1.61 4.00
C LEU A 113 -22.08 0.95 4.34
N ASP A 114 -21.71 -0.06 3.55
CA ASP A 114 -20.35 -0.57 3.50
C ASP A 114 -19.46 0.42 2.73
N VAL A 115 -18.91 1.38 3.46
CA VAL A 115 -18.01 2.40 2.91
C VAL A 115 -16.68 1.81 2.44
N THR A 116 -16.25 0.66 2.96
CA THR A 116 -15.00 0.01 2.53
C THR A 116 -15.17 -0.60 1.15
N ALA A 117 -16.23 -1.40 0.96
CA ALA A 117 -16.59 -1.95 -0.33
C ALA A 117 -16.92 -0.86 -1.36
N LEU A 118 -17.64 0.19 -0.95
CA LEU A 118 -17.93 1.33 -1.84
C LEU A 118 -16.63 2.03 -2.27
N THR A 119 -15.75 2.39 -1.34
CA THR A 119 -14.50 3.13 -1.66
C THR A 119 -13.59 2.31 -2.58
N ALA A 120 -13.55 0.98 -2.43
CA ALA A 120 -12.83 0.09 -3.33
C ALA A 120 -13.46 0.02 -4.73
N GLU A 121 -14.79 -0.05 -4.84
CA GLU A 121 -15.48 -0.02 -6.14
C GLU A 121 -15.35 1.34 -6.83
N VAL A 122 -15.38 2.45 -6.07
CA VAL A 122 -15.12 3.80 -6.59
C VAL A 122 -13.70 3.88 -7.14
N ARG A 123 -12.70 3.33 -6.44
CA ARG A 123 -11.32 3.25 -6.95
C ARG A 123 -11.27 2.51 -8.27
N ARG A 124 -11.90 1.33 -8.36
CA ARG A 124 -11.94 0.51 -9.57
C ARG A 124 -12.49 1.27 -10.78
N VAL A 125 -13.56 2.05 -10.62
CA VAL A 125 -14.20 2.76 -11.74
C VAL A 125 -13.63 4.17 -12.00
N THR A 126 -12.73 4.66 -11.15
CA THR A 126 -12.08 5.99 -11.28
C THR A 126 -10.70 5.82 -11.89
N ARG A 127 -10.40 6.60 -12.92
CA ARG A 127 -9.10 6.57 -13.62
C ARG A 127 -7.95 6.93 -12.68
N GLY A 128 -6.75 6.41 -12.96
CA GLY A 128 -5.53 6.71 -12.20
C GLY A 128 -5.21 8.21 -12.01
N ASP A 129 -5.65 9.07 -12.93
CA ASP A 129 -5.52 10.53 -12.87
C ASP A 129 -6.80 11.27 -12.42
N GLY A 130 -7.87 10.52 -12.13
CA GLY A 130 -9.15 11.03 -11.69
C GLY A 130 -9.20 11.39 -10.20
N LEU A 131 -10.26 12.09 -9.80
CA LEU A 131 -10.44 12.57 -8.43
C LEU A 131 -11.80 12.15 -7.86
N PHE A 132 -11.80 11.53 -6.69
CA PHE A 132 -13.01 11.22 -5.92
C PHE A 132 -13.17 12.19 -4.75
N VAL A 133 -14.31 12.87 -4.68
CA VAL A 133 -14.61 13.88 -3.66
C VAL A 133 -15.77 13.43 -2.78
N PHE A 134 -15.57 13.34 -1.47
CA PHE A 134 -16.60 12.90 -0.54
C PHE A 134 -16.54 13.68 0.78
N SER A 135 -17.67 13.75 1.49
CA SER A 135 -17.72 14.37 2.81
C SER A 135 -17.90 13.36 3.94
N VAL A 136 -17.33 13.67 5.10
CA VAL A 136 -17.50 12.90 6.35
C VAL A 136 -17.66 13.82 7.58
N PRO A 137 -18.59 13.52 8.51
CA PRO A 137 -18.78 14.28 9.73
C PRO A 137 -17.76 13.86 10.80
N THR A 138 -17.30 14.83 11.58
CA THR A 138 -16.43 14.58 12.74
C THR A 138 -17.24 14.54 14.06
N PRO A 139 -16.66 14.04 15.16
CA PRO A 139 -17.27 14.16 16.49
C PRO A 139 -17.57 15.60 16.97
N ARG A 140 -17.04 16.64 16.30
CA ARG A 140 -17.37 18.05 16.56
C ARG A 140 -18.71 18.48 15.96
N SER A 141 -19.19 17.77 14.95
CA SER A 141 -20.48 18.03 14.30
C SER A 141 -21.61 18.13 15.34
N PRO A 142 -22.47 19.17 15.29
CA PRO A 142 -23.56 19.34 16.24
C PRO A 142 -24.55 18.17 16.22
N TYR A 143 -24.63 17.40 15.14
CA TYR A 143 -25.53 16.25 15.02
C TYR A 143 -25.03 14.99 15.76
N HIS A 144 -23.75 14.94 16.14
CA HIS A 144 -23.21 13.88 16.99
C HIS A 144 -23.92 13.83 18.36
N THR A 145 -24.32 15.00 18.88
CA THR A 145 -25.03 15.10 20.15
C THR A 145 -26.53 14.82 19.98
N GLY A 146 -26.99 13.69 20.52
CA GLY A 146 -28.43 13.38 20.64
C GLY A 146 -28.94 12.20 19.83
N GLY A 147 -28.08 11.51 19.07
CA GLY A 147 -28.36 10.18 18.48
C GLY A 147 -29.57 10.12 17.53
N ARG A 148 -30.03 11.26 17.02
CA ARG A 148 -31.31 11.38 16.30
C ARG A 148 -31.29 10.77 14.90
N PHE A 149 -30.08 10.46 14.41
CA PHE A 149 -29.80 9.69 13.22
C PHE A 149 -28.66 8.71 13.56
N SER A 150 -28.76 7.47 13.10
CA SER A 150 -27.76 6.42 13.36
C SER A 150 -26.56 6.57 12.42
N LEU A 151 -25.83 7.68 12.55
CA LEU A 151 -24.72 8.05 11.67
C LEU A 151 -23.35 7.60 12.21
N ARG A 152 -22.42 7.33 11.30
CA ARG A 152 -20.98 7.14 11.55
C ARG A 152 -20.33 8.52 11.59
N TYR A 153 -19.33 8.67 12.45
CA TYR A 153 -18.52 9.88 12.61
C TYR A 153 -17.06 9.47 12.61
N TYR A 154 -16.19 10.29 12.03
CA TYR A 154 -14.79 9.96 11.80
C TYR A 154 -13.89 10.99 12.48
N THR A 155 -12.88 10.55 13.21
CA THR A 155 -11.75 11.42 13.56
C THR A 155 -10.96 11.73 12.28
N PRO A 156 -10.16 12.81 12.24
CA PRO A 156 -9.27 13.08 11.10
C PRO A 156 -8.40 11.88 10.70
N GLY A 157 -7.85 11.16 11.69
CA GLY A 157 -7.15 9.89 11.47
C GLY A 157 -8.04 8.84 10.79
N ALA A 158 -9.20 8.51 11.38
CA ALA A 158 -10.11 7.50 10.83
C ALA A 158 -10.69 7.87 9.45
N ALA A 159 -10.73 9.15 9.09
CA ALA A 159 -11.09 9.61 7.75
C ALA A 159 -9.95 9.35 6.74
N ARG A 160 -8.68 9.54 7.15
CA ARG A 160 -7.50 9.17 6.34
C ARG A 160 -7.37 7.66 6.19
N SER A 161 -7.72 6.86 7.21
CA SER A 161 -7.72 5.39 7.12
C SER A 161 -8.80 4.80 6.18
N LEU A 162 -9.74 5.60 5.68
CA LEU A 162 -10.63 5.21 4.56
C LEU A 162 -9.90 5.24 3.21
N LEU A 163 -8.91 6.11 3.07
CA LEU A 163 -8.10 6.30 1.86
C LEU A 163 -6.97 5.27 1.80
N ALA A 164 -6.39 4.94 2.94
CA ALA A 164 -5.22 4.08 3.00
C ALA A 164 -5.55 2.59 2.75
N PRO A 165 -4.67 1.83 2.05
CA PRO A 165 -3.43 2.27 1.41
C PRO A 165 -3.62 2.74 -0.05
N GLY A 166 -4.82 2.63 -0.62
CA GLY A 166 -5.06 2.69 -2.07
C GLY A 166 -5.31 4.08 -2.67
N TRP A 167 -5.34 5.13 -1.86
CA TRP A 167 -5.61 6.50 -2.29
C TRP A 167 -4.61 7.49 -1.69
N GLU A 168 -4.34 8.53 -2.45
CA GLU A 168 -3.68 9.75 -1.99
C GLU A 168 -4.72 10.83 -1.70
N LEU A 169 -4.61 11.47 -0.53
CA LEU A 169 -5.32 12.72 -0.26
C LEU A 169 -4.67 13.83 -1.09
N ALA A 170 -5.40 14.30 -2.10
CA ALA A 170 -4.92 15.28 -3.07
C ALA A 170 -5.29 16.72 -2.69
N ASP A 171 -6.45 16.92 -2.06
CA ASP A 171 -6.96 18.21 -1.62
C ASP A 171 -8.05 18.04 -0.55
N TYR A 172 -8.39 19.09 0.20
CA TYR A 172 -9.45 19.05 1.23
C TYR A 172 -9.93 20.44 1.67
N ASP A 173 -11.18 20.49 2.14
CA ASP A 173 -11.77 21.63 2.85
C ASP A 173 -12.29 21.22 4.25
N LEU A 174 -12.14 22.11 5.24
CA LEU A 174 -12.50 21.89 6.64
C LEU A 174 -13.71 22.77 7.04
N VAL A 175 -14.91 22.16 7.06
CA VAL A 175 -16.15 22.89 7.34
C VAL A 175 -16.46 22.96 8.84
N TYR A 176 -16.62 24.17 9.36
CA TYR A 176 -16.99 24.46 10.74
C TYR A 176 -18.50 24.50 10.96
N GLN A 177 -18.95 23.98 12.11
CA GLN A 177 -20.29 24.29 12.63
C GLN A 177 -20.25 24.72 14.09
N HIS A 178 -21.17 25.63 14.44
CA HIS A 178 -21.41 26.01 15.83
C HIS A 178 -21.75 24.77 16.68
N PRO A 179 -21.21 24.63 17.91
CA PRO A 179 -21.54 23.52 18.80
C PRO A 179 -23.05 23.40 19.05
N TYR A 180 -23.54 22.17 19.27
CA TYR A 180 -24.97 21.83 19.36
C TYR A 180 -25.83 22.80 20.20
N TRP A 181 -25.34 23.24 21.37
CA TRP A 181 -26.09 24.14 22.26
C TRP A 181 -26.31 25.54 21.66
N LEU A 182 -25.41 26.01 20.80
CA LEU A 182 -25.51 27.29 20.11
C LEU A 182 -26.31 27.09 18.82
N HIS A 183 -25.97 26.06 18.05
CA HIS A 183 -26.67 25.67 16.81
C HIS A 183 -28.19 25.52 17.02
N SER A 184 -28.60 24.75 18.04
CA SER A 184 -30.01 24.55 18.38
C SER A 184 -30.73 25.83 18.84
N LYS A 185 -30.04 26.78 19.49
CA LYS A 185 -30.61 28.08 19.86
C LYS A 185 -30.74 29.01 18.65
N LEU A 186 -29.76 29.02 17.75
CA LEU A 186 -29.79 29.79 16.51
C LEU A 186 -30.90 29.31 15.57
N ALA A 187 -31.12 27.99 15.47
CA ALA A 187 -32.21 27.40 14.71
C ALA A 187 -33.61 27.88 15.15
N MET A 188 -33.78 28.26 16.43
CA MET A 188 -35.04 28.84 16.94
C MET A 188 -35.14 30.36 16.76
N ALA A 189 -34.09 31.04 16.29
CA ALA A 189 -34.07 32.48 16.07
C ALA A 189 -34.53 32.85 14.65
N PRO A 190 -35.15 34.02 14.43
CA PRO A 190 -35.51 34.48 13.09
C PRO A 190 -34.30 34.51 12.13
N PRO A 191 -34.47 34.19 10.82
CA PRO A 191 -33.36 34.11 9.85
C PRO A 191 -32.42 35.32 9.81
N ALA A 192 -32.93 36.54 10.05
CA ALA A 192 -32.13 37.76 10.11
C ALA A 192 -31.08 37.76 11.23
N LEU A 193 -31.35 37.08 12.36
CA LEU A 193 -30.41 36.90 13.47
C LEU A 193 -29.46 35.71 13.28
N GLN A 194 -29.79 34.76 12.40
CA GLN A 194 -28.91 33.64 12.07
C GLN A 194 -27.76 34.05 11.13
N ARG A 195 -28.03 34.95 10.17
CA ARG A 195 -27.06 35.37 9.14
C ARG A 195 -25.68 35.79 9.68
N PRO A 196 -25.55 36.61 10.76
CA PRO A 196 -24.23 36.95 11.30
C PRO A 196 -23.43 35.75 11.81
N PHE A 197 -24.11 34.71 12.31
CA PHE A 197 -23.46 33.47 12.77
C PHE A 197 -23.06 32.57 11.60
N VAL A 198 -23.79 32.58 10.49
CA VAL A 198 -23.37 31.94 9.23
C VAL A 198 -22.13 32.64 8.68
N THR A 199 -22.10 33.97 8.63
CA THR A 199 -20.89 34.73 8.22
C THR A 199 -19.71 34.50 9.16
N ALA A 200 -19.96 34.31 10.46
CA ALA A 200 -18.92 33.96 11.42
C ALA A 200 -18.40 32.52 11.22
N ALA A 201 -19.25 31.59 10.79
CA ALA A 201 -18.86 30.21 10.51
C ALA A 201 -18.04 30.10 9.21
N LYS A 202 -18.45 30.76 8.11
CA LYS A 202 -17.62 30.84 6.88
C LYS A 202 -16.21 31.36 7.14
N ARG A 203 -16.05 32.35 8.02
CA ARG A 203 -14.72 32.86 8.46
C ARG A 203 -13.94 31.93 9.38
N LEU A 204 -14.59 30.90 9.91
CA LEU A 204 -13.93 29.84 10.68
C LEU A 204 -13.49 28.73 9.72
N ASP A 205 -14.27 28.38 8.68
CA ASP A 205 -13.83 27.54 7.55
C ASP A 205 -12.48 28.06 7.01
N ASP A 206 -12.48 29.31 6.49
CA ASP A 206 -11.28 30.03 5.99
C ASP A 206 -10.06 29.95 6.93
N ARG A 207 -10.31 29.82 8.24
CA ARG A 207 -9.29 29.79 9.30
C ARG A 207 -8.85 28.37 9.65
N LEU A 208 -9.71 27.37 9.54
CA LEU A 208 -9.35 25.97 9.74
C LEU A 208 -8.41 25.55 8.61
N ASP A 209 -8.78 25.86 7.36
CA ASP A 209 -7.98 25.54 6.16
C ASP A 209 -6.61 26.23 6.21
N ALA A 210 -6.59 27.54 6.47
CA ALA A 210 -5.36 28.32 6.61
C ALA A 210 -4.46 27.93 7.82
N ARG A 211 -4.84 26.91 8.59
CA ARG A 211 -4.11 26.40 9.76
C ARG A 211 -3.91 24.89 9.76
N ASP A 212 -4.49 24.16 8.81
CA ASP A 212 -4.54 22.69 8.82
C ASP A 212 -5.18 22.14 10.13
N ASP A 213 -6.25 22.78 10.60
CA ASP A 213 -6.83 22.56 11.95
C ASP A 213 -7.96 21.51 11.96
N TRP A 214 -7.65 20.29 11.51
CA TRP A 214 -8.63 19.20 11.31
C TRP A 214 -9.41 18.81 12.58
N ASP A 215 -8.82 18.96 13.76
CA ASP A 215 -9.42 18.52 15.03
C ASP A 215 -10.58 19.41 15.51
N ASP A 216 -10.68 20.65 15.01
CA ASP A 216 -11.78 21.60 15.27
C ASP A 216 -12.81 21.64 14.12
N ALA A 217 -12.55 20.99 12.98
CA ALA A 217 -13.48 20.85 11.86
C ALA A 217 -14.71 20.00 12.26
N SER A 218 -15.89 20.36 11.75
CA SER A 218 -17.15 19.64 12.00
C SER A 218 -17.49 18.63 10.90
N TYR A 219 -17.10 18.95 9.66
CA TYR A 219 -17.13 18.07 8.50
C TYR A 219 -15.80 18.22 7.75
N LEU A 220 -15.37 17.16 7.08
CA LEU A 220 -14.21 17.13 6.20
C LEU A 220 -14.74 16.85 4.79
N VAL A 221 -14.38 17.67 3.81
CA VAL A 221 -14.59 17.37 2.39
C VAL A 221 -13.23 17.00 1.81
N LEU A 222 -13.13 15.79 1.27
CA LEU A 222 -11.85 15.15 0.93
C LEU A 222 -11.81 14.84 -0.56
N GLY A 223 -10.82 15.40 -1.27
CA GLY A 223 -10.48 15.03 -2.64
C GLY A 223 -9.34 14.02 -2.66
N ALA A 224 -9.59 12.82 -3.18
CA ALA A 224 -8.64 11.72 -3.20
C ALA A 224 -8.36 11.21 -4.62
N ARG A 225 -7.09 10.92 -4.93
CA ARG A 225 -6.66 10.29 -6.20
C ARG A 225 -6.30 8.81 -5.97
N PRO A 226 -6.67 7.89 -6.87
CA PRO A 226 -6.38 6.48 -6.69
C PRO A 226 -4.90 6.19 -7.00
N LEU A 227 -4.25 5.40 -6.15
CA LEU A 227 -2.91 4.88 -6.40
C LEU A 227 -3.01 3.57 -7.19
N ASP A 228 -2.61 3.59 -8.47
CA ASP A 228 -2.80 2.51 -9.45
C ASP A 228 -1.73 1.41 -9.34
N TYR A 229 -1.76 0.68 -8.22
CA TYR A 229 -0.80 -0.39 -7.94
C TYR A 229 -0.79 -1.50 -9.00
N GLU A 230 -1.94 -1.83 -9.62
CA GLU A 230 -2.03 -2.86 -10.66
C GLU A 230 -1.20 -2.49 -11.89
N ARG A 231 -1.30 -1.24 -12.38
CA ARG A 231 -0.46 -0.76 -13.49
C ARG A 231 1.02 -0.66 -13.12
N HIS A 232 1.35 -0.37 -11.87
CA HIS A 232 2.74 -0.40 -11.42
C HIS A 232 3.32 -1.83 -11.37
N VAL A 233 2.51 -2.88 -11.09
CA VAL A 233 2.94 -4.29 -11.21
C VAL A 233 3.37 -4.59 -12.64
N GLU A 234 2.52 -4.27 -13.61
CA GLU A 234 2.81 -4.53 -15.04
C GLU A 234 4.03 -3.75 -15.54
N ARG A 235 4.19 -2.48 -15.13
CA ARG A 235 5.39 -1.69 -15.42
C ARG A 235 6.66 -2.30 -14.83
N ALA A 236 6.59 -2.83 -13.60
CA ALA A 236 7.73 -3.44 -12.92
C ALA A 236 8.13 -4.80 -13.53
N LEU A 237 7.15 -5.64 -13.86
CA LEU A 237 7.37 -6.89 -14.60
C LEU A 237 7.90 -6.63 -16.01
N ASP A 238 7.43 -5.58 -16.67
CA ASP A 238 7.96 -5.19 -17.96
C ASP A 238 9.41 -4.74 -17.86
N CYS A 239 9.74 -3.82 -16.94
CA CYS A 239 11.13 -3.43 -16.67
C CYS A 239 12.05 -4.63 -16.41
N LEU A 240 11.59 -5.61 -15.61
CA LEU A 240 12.39 -6.77 -15.27
C LEU A 240 12.66 -7.70 -16.46
N TYR A 241 11.65 -7.88 -17.33
CA TYR A 241 11.73 -8.80 -18.46
C TYR A 241 12.01 -8.13 -19.82
N ARG A 242 12.13 -6.81 -19.89
CA ARG A 242 12.54 -6.06 -21.07
C ARG A 242 14.04 -6.29 -21.35
N PRO A 243 14.47 -6.41 -22.63
CA PRO A 243 15.87 -6.60 -22.98
C PRO A 243 16.83 -5.54 -22.40
N THR A 244 18.08 -5.92 -22.14
CA THR A 244 19.12 -5.03 -21.60
C THR A 244 19.53 -3.90 -22.55
N ASP A 245 19.36 -4.06 -23.87
CA ASP A 245 19.54 -3.02 -24.88
C ASP A 245 18.32 -2.07 -25.01
N GLU A 246 17.21 -2.36 -24.32
CA GLU A 246 16.00 -1.55 -24.25
C GLU A 246 15.79 -0.90 -22.86
N ASN A 247 16.85 -0.79 -22.05
CA ASN A 247 16.81 -0.37 -20.64
C ASN A 247 15.92 -1.27 -19.76
N GLY A 248 16.05 -2.60 -19.90
CA GLY A 248 15.47 -3.58 -18.99
C GLY A 248 16.51 -4.53 -18.39
N PHE A 249 16.08 -5.48 -17.57
CA PHE A 249 16.98 -6.40 -16.86
C PHE A 249 17.18 -7.76 -17.54
N TRP A 250 16.56 -8.03 -18.69
CA TRP A 250 16.60 -9.35 -19.32
C TRP A 250 17.77 -9.52 -20.30
N ASP A 251 18.74 -10.35 -19.96
CA ASP A 251 19.70 -10.87 -20.94
C ASP A 251 18.98 -11.90 -21.84
N ALA A 252 18.70 -11.50 -23.08
CA ALA A 252 18.04 -12.35 -24.05
C ALA A 252 18.90 -13.53 -24.53
N GLU A 253 20.24 -13.36 -24.56
CA GLU A 253 21.21 -14.35 -25.01
C GLU A 253 21.42 -15.41 -23.92
N GLY A 254 21.92 -15.00 -22.75
CA GLY A 254 22.11 -15.89 -21.59
C GLY A 254 20.81 -16.34 -20.93
N GLY A 255 19.67 -15.71 -21.25
CA GLY A 255 18.34 -16.15 -20.81
C GLY A 255 18.06 -15.99 -19.33
N HIS A 256 18.60 -14.92 -18.73
CA HIS A 256 18.48 -14.66 -17.30
C HIS A 256 18.38 -13.15 -17.00
N ILE A 257 18.01 -12.83 -15.77
CA ILE A 257 17.94 -11.48 -15.23
C ILE A 257 19.36 -11.04 -14.84
N VAL A 258 19.82 -9.91 -15.39
CA VAL A 258 21.11 -9.32 -15.01
C VAL A 258 21.04 -8.69 -13.61
N ARG A 259 22.20 -8.52 -12.97
CA ARG A 259 22.29 -8.02 -11.59
C ARG A 259 21.69 -6.63 -11.42
N ALA A 260 22.17 -5.67 -12.19
CA ALA A 260 21.84 -4.26 -12.03
C ALA A 260 21.99 -3.47 -13.33
N LEU A 261 21.28 -2.34 -13.39
CA LEU A 261 21.50 -1.28 -14.38
C LEU A 261 22.18 -0.09 -13.68
N GLU A 262 23.42 0.24 -14.05
CA GLU A 262 24.13 1.45 -13.63
C GLU A 262 23.62 2.68 -14.38
N TYR A 263 23.72 3.87 -13.78
CA TYR A 263 23.27 5.13 -14.40
C TYR A 263 24.19 6.32 -14.13
N ASP A 264 24.24 7.25 -15.07
CA ASP A 264 24.87 8.55 -14.88
C ASP A 264 23.83 9.64 -14.58
N VAL A 265 24.20 10.62 -13.74
CA VAL A 265 23.37 11.79 -13.47
C VAL A 265 23.99 13.01 -14.17
N ALA A 266 23.21 13.66 -15.05
CA ALA A 266 23.55 14.89 -15.72
C ALA A 266 22.46 15.94 -15.47
N ASP A 267 22.86 17.17 -15.08
CA ASP A 267 21.97 18.28 -14.75
C ASP A 267 20.82 17.92 -13.78
N GLY A 268 21.08 17.01 -12.84
CA GLY A 268 20.12 16.50 -11.85
C GLY A 268 19.17 15.41 -12.35
N THR A 269 19.34 14.95 -13.59
CA THR A 269 18.50 13.92 -14.24
C THR A 269 19.31 12.69 -14.64
N ILE A 270 18.66 11.53 -14.76
CA ILE A 270 19.32 10.30 -15.20
C ILE A 270 19.55 10.36 -16.72
N ALA A 271 20.82 10.26 -17.14
CA ALA A 271 21.24 10.46 -18.53
C ALA A 271 21.13 9.18 -19.39
N GLY A 272 21.16 8.00 -18.76
CA GLY A 272 21.11 6.71 -19.44
C GLY A 272 21.38 5.56 -18.47
N TRP A 273 21.15 4.33 -18.94
CA TRP A 273 21.30 3.10 -18.17
C TRP A 273 22.29 2.14 -18.86
N THR A 274 23.11 1.44 -18.08
CA THR A 274 24.09 0.45 -18.58
C THR A 274 23.96 -0.86 -17.78
N PRO A 275 23.78 -2.03 -18.43
CA PRO A 275 23.67 -3.31 -17.73
C PRO A 275 25.01 -3.77 -17.14
N THR A 276 24.95 -4.51 -16.03
CA THR A 276 26.10 -5.15 -15.38
C THR A 276 25.91 -6.67 -15.35
N ASP A 277 26.94 -7.41 -15.80
CA ASP A 277 26.94 -8.87 -15.98
C ASP A 277 27.52 -9.65 -14.78
N ASP A 278 28.01 -8.95 -13.74
CA ASP A 278 28.46 -9.54 -12.47
C ASP A 278 27.37 -10.43 -11.83
N VAL A 279 27.61 -11.74 -11.75
CA VAL A 279 26.70 -12.66 -11.04
C VAL A 279 26.81 -12.45 -9.53
N VAL A 280 25.76 -11.87 -8.92
CA VAL A 280 25.64 -11.73 -7.46
C VAL A 280 24.33 -12.35 -7.00
N TRP A 281 24.42 -13.40 -6.19
CA TRP A 281 23.30 -14.27 -5.74
C TRP A 281 22.13 -13.57 -5.02
N ARG A 282 22.24 -12.28 -4.69
CA ARG A 282 21.11 -11.49 -4.15
C ARG A 282 20.13 -11.04 -5.22
N TYR A 283 20.60 -10.78 -6.45
CA TYR A 283 19.87 -9.92 -7.37
C TYR A 283 18.81 -10.67 -8.17
N ALA A 284 19.25 -11.55 -9.06
CA ALA A 284 18.36 -12.33 -9.92
C ALA A 284 17.47 -13.35 -9.15
N PRO A 285 17.95 -14.10 -8.12
CA PRO A 285 17.07 -14.97 -7.33
C PRO A 285 15.90 -14.26 -6.67
N PHE A 286 16.13 -13.05 -6.15
CA PHE A 286 15.10 -12.25 -5.47
C PHE A 286 14.14 -11.58 -6.47
N ALA A 287 14.63 -11.23 -7.66
CA ALA A 287 13.78 -10.82 -8.78
C ALA A 287 12.85 -11.96 -9.25
N LEU A 288 13.37 -13.19 -9.28
CA LEU A 288 12.60 -14.40 -9.55
C LEU A 288 11.59 -14.71 -8.44
N MET A 289 11.91 -14.48 -7.15
CA MET A 289 10.92 -14.54 -6.06
C MET A 289 9.73 -13.61 -6.35
N GLY A 290 9.98 -12.34 -6.69
CA GLY A 290 8.93 -11.37 -6.97
C GLY A 290 8.07 -11.77 -8.18
N SER A 291 8.71 -12.22 -9.25
CA SER A 291 8.04 -12.72 -10.44
C SER A 291 7.13 -13.92 -10.13
N LEU A 292 7.56 -14.82 -9.25
CA LEU A 292 6.76 -15.98 -8.83
C LEU A 292 5.70 -15.63 -7.77
N ARG A 293 5.90 -14.61 -6.94
CA ARG A 293 4.86 -14.06 -6.04
C ARG A 293 3.70 -13.52 -6.85
N TRP A 294 3.98 -12.71 -7.89
CA TRP A 294 2.99 -12.25 -8.86
C TRP A 294 2.34 -13.43 -9.58
N ARG A 295 3.14 -14.34 -10.16
CA ARG A 295 2.64 -15.44 -11.00
C ARG A 295 1.69 -16.39 -10.27
N CYS A 296 1.86 -16.53 -8.95
CA CYS A 296 1.00 -17.34 -8.08
C CYS A 296 -0.14 -16.55 -7.40
N SER A 297 -0.24 -15.25 -7.64
CA SER A 297 -1.29 -14.38 -7.10
C SER A 297 -2.56 -14.41 -7.96
N SER A 298 -3.61 -13.70 -7.51
CA SER A 298 -4.81 -13.41 -8.32
C SER A 298 -4.58 -12.44 -9.50
N LEU A 299 -3.38 -11.89 -9.66
CA LEU A 299 -2.95 -11.07 -10.81
C LEU A 299 -2.16 -11.88 -11.85
N GLY A 300 -1.59 -13.02 -11.46
CA GLY A 300 -0.63 -13.76 -12.27
C GLY A 300 -1.25 -14.39 -13.52
N ASP A 301 -0.66 -14.11 -14.68
CA ASP A 301 -1.04 -14.73 -15.96
C ASP A 301 0.14 -15.46 -16.62
N GLY A 302 -0.10 -16.10 -17.78
CA GLY A 302 0.90 -16.87 -18.50
C GLY A 302 1.86 -16.08 -19.39
N SER A 303 1.78 -14.74 -19.42
CA SER A 303 2.45 -13.90 -20.43
C SER A 303 3.99 -13.89 -20.30
N ARG A 304 4.52 -14.13 -19.09
CA ARG A 304 5.95 -14.13 -18.79
C ARG A 304 6.53 -15.55 -18.56
N ASP A 305 5.70 -16.59 -18.61
CA ASP A 305 6.06 -17.98 -18.24
C ASP A 305 7.32 -18.47 -18.96
N ALA A 306 7.41 -18.29 -20.28
CA ALA A 306 8.57 -18.71 -21.06
C ALA A 306 9.90 -18.02 -20.68
N LYS A 307 9.86 -16.83 -20.05
CA LYS A 307 11.06 -16.17 -19.49
C LYS A 307 11.33 -16.64 -18.06
N ILE A 308 10.29 -16.83 -17.24
CA ILE A 308 10.40 -17.41 -15.90
C ILE A 308 10.99 -18.83 -15.95
N GLU A 309 10.56 -19.67 -16.90
CA GLU A 309 11.09 -21.02 -17.09
C GLU A 309 12.56 -21.02 -17.54
N ARG A 310 12.99 -20.05 -18.37
CA ARG A 310 14.41 -19.87 -18.74
C ARG A 310 15.26 -19.45 -17.53
N GLU A 311 14.79 -18.52 -16.71
CA GLU A 311 15.46 -18.13 -15.45
C GLU A 311 15.62 -19.33 -14.50
N LEU A 312 14.55 -20.11 -14.33
CA LEU A 312 14.58 -21.31 -13.49
C LEU A 312 15.51 -22.39 -14.04
N ALA A 313 15.64 -22.54 -15.37
CA ALA A 313 16.61 -23.43 -15.99
C ALA A 313 18.05 -22.97 -15.73
N TYR A 314 18.33 -21.67 -15.92
CA TYR A 314 19.63 -21.04 -15.65
C TYR A 314 20.10 -21.24 -14.19
N PHE A 315 19.18 -21.16 -13.22
CA PHE A 315 19.49 -21.48 -11.83
C PHE A 315 19.57 -22.97 -11.54
N ARG A 316 18.72 -23.82 -12.15
CA ARG A 316 18.79 -25.28 -11.98
C ARG A 316 20.16 -25.82 -12.40
N GLU A 317 20.73 -25.31 -13.49
CA GLU A 317 22.10 -25.65 -13.92
C GLU A 317 23.17 -25.25 -12.89
N ARG A 318 23.01 -24.10 -12.23
CA ARG A 318 23.93 -23.59 -11.20
C ARG A 318 23.82 -24.30 -9.86
N VAL A 319 22.61 -24.70 -9.47
CA VAL A 319 22.37 -25.51 -8.27
C VAL A 319 22.90 -26.94 -8.46
N ALA A 320 22.87 -27.46 -9.69
CA ALA A 320 23.44 -28.76 -10.03
C ALA A 320 24.98 -28.79 -10.04
N ASP A 321 25.67 -27.65 -10.02
CA ASP A 321 27.13 -27.57 -9.86
C ASP A 321 27.52 -27.47 -8.37
N PRO A 322 28.19 -28.48 -7.78
CA PRO A 322 28.53 -28.49 -6.36
C PRO A 322 29.51 -27.40 -5.92
N ASP A 323 30.31 -26.84 -6.84
CA ASP A 323 31.23 -25.75 -6.53
C ASP A 323 30.47 -24.42 -6.46
N THR A 324 29.67 -24.11 -7.47
CA THR A 324 28.73 -22.97 -7.46
C THR A 324 27.80 -22.99 -6.24
N LEU A 325 27.15 -24.11 -5.94
CA LEU A 325 26.22 -24.25 -4.81
C LEU A 325 26.90 -24.00 -3.44
N ARG A 326 28.17 -24.39 -3.30
CA ARG A 326 28.96 -24.15 -2.08
C ARG A 326 29.29 -22.67 -1.88
N GLU A 327 29.45 -21.92 -2.96
CA GLU A 327 29.67 -20.47 -2.92
C GLU A 327 28.39 -19.66 -2.71
N MET A 328 27.20 -20.24 -2.95
CA MET A 328 25.94 -19.53 -2.70
C MET A 328 25.76 -19.20 -1.21
N PRO A 329 25.39 -17.94 -0.87
CA PRO A 329 25.04 -17.51 0.48
C PRO A 329 23.57 -17.80 0.80
N SER A 330 23.21 -17.73 2.08
CA SER A 330 21.86 -18.01 2.57
C SER A 330 20.76 -17.18 1.90
N TYR A 331 20.98 -15.88 1.69
CA TYR A 331 20.04 -15.01 0.95
C TYR A 331 19.83 -15.40 -0.52
N GLY A 332 20.78 -16.09 -1.14
CA GLY A 332 20.63 -16.65 -2.48
C GLY A 332 19.88 -17.97 -2.45
N ILE A 333 20.29 -18.87 -1.55
CA ILE A 333 19.70 -20.21 -1.38
C ILE A 333 18.23 -20.10 -0.98
N GLY A 334 17.90 -19.33 0.07
CA GLY A 334 16.52 -19.18 0.54
C GLY A 334 15.57 -18.56 -0.49
N ALA A 335 16.09 -17.59 -1.26
CA ALA A 335 15.37 -17.00 -2.40
C ALA A 335 15.10 -18.02 -3.51
N LEU A 336 16.08 -18.87 -3.84
CA LEU A 336 15.90 -19.95 -4.80
C LEU A 336 14.98 -21.05 -4.26
N THR A 337 15.04 -21.42 -2.97
CA THR A 337 14.13 -22.40 -2.36
C THR A 337 12.68 -21.91 -2.44
N TYR A 338 12.43 -20.63 -2.14
CA TYR A 338 11.13 -19.98 -2.40
C TYR A 338 10.73 -20.13 -3.87
N ALA A 339 11.61 -19.71 -4.79
CA ALA A 339 11.31 -19.68 -6.22
C ALA A 339 10.97 -21.08 -6.75
N PHE A 340 11.82 -22.07 -6.49
CA PHE A 340 11.59 -23.45 -6.92
C PHE A 340 10.34 -24.06 -6.27
N ALA A 341 10.03 -23.76 -5.00
CA ALA A 341 8.78 -24.19 -4.36
C ALA A 341 7.53 -23.54 -4.99
N ARG A 342 7.55 -22.24 -5.30
CA ARG A 342 6.43 -21.56 -5.99
C ARG A 342 6.28 -22.05 -7.43
N ALA A 343 7.39 -22.21 -8.16
CA ALA A 343 7.40 -22.80 -9.50
C ALA A 343 6.75 -24.19 -9.51
N ALA A 344 6.91 -24.99 -8.45
CA ALA A 344 6.28 -26.29 -8.33
C ALA A 344 4.74 -26.24 -8.30
N THR A 345 4.15 -25.12 -7.87
CA THR A 345 2.68 -24.93 -7.88
C THR A 345 2.11 -24.52 -9.23
N VAL A 346 2.96 -24.07 -10.16
CA VAL A 346 2.56 -23.49 -11.46
C VAL A 346 2.98 -24.37 -12.64
N TYR A 347 4.23 -24.84 -12.66
CA TYR A 347 4.85 -25.48 -13.83
C TYR A 347 4.97 -27.01 -13.71
N GLY A 348 5.33 -27.53 -12.52
CA GLY A 348 5.44 -28.98 -12.32
C GLY A 348 6.14 -29.38 -11.02
N THR A 349 5.82 -30.56 -10.47
CA THR A 349 6.36 -31.01 -9.18
C THR A 349 7.88 -31.21 -9.16
N GLU A 350 8.53 -31.34 -10.31
CA GLU A 350 9.99 -31.47 -10.44
C GLU A 350 10.77 -30.23 -9.97
N TYR A 351 10.12 -29.05 -9.91
CA TYR A 351 10.74 -27.87 -9.30
C TYR A 351 10.84 -28.00 -7.78
N ALA A 352 9.96 -28.77 -7.12
CA ALA A 352 10.06 -29.03 -5.68
C ALA A 352 11.30 -29.86 -5.31
N THR A 353 11.79 -30.72 -6.21
CA THR A 353 13.06 -31.45 -5.99
C THR A 353 14.24 -30.50 -5.88
N VAL A 354 14.34 -29.49 -6.76
CA VAL A 354 15.43 -28.49 -6.67
C VAL A 354 15.32 -27.66 -5.39
N ALA A 355 14.10 -27.33 -4.94
CA ALA A 355 13.89 -26.66 -3.65
C ALA A 355 14.26 -27.56 -2.46
N ARG A 356 14.04 -28.88 -2.56
CA ARG A 356 14.47 -29.88 -1.55
C ARG A 356 16.00 -29.96 -1.46
N ASP A 357 16.69 -30.07 -2.60
CA ASP A 357 18.16 -30.10 -2.67
C ASP A 357 18.78 -28.83 -2.03
N LEU A 358 18.17 -27.66 -2.29
CA LEU A 358 18.58 -26.38 -1.69
C LEU A 358 18.30 -26.30 -0.19
N TYR A 359 17.20 -26.89 0.30
CA TYR A 359 16.92 -27.00 1.74
C TYR A 359 17.94 -27.91 2.43
N GLU A 360 18.20 -29.10 1.90
CA GLU A 360 19.14 -30.06 2.49
C GLU A 360 20.57 -29.48 2.58
N HIS A 361 21.03 -28.78 1.54
CA HIS A 361 22.32 -28.06 1.56
C HIS A 361 22.36 -26.87 2.55
N ALA A 362 21.22 -26.28 2.89
CA ALA A 362 21.15 -25.16 3.83
C ALA A 362 21.08 -25.62 5.30
N ASP A 363 20.25 -26.63 5.58
CA ASP A 363 20.00 -27.18 6.92
C ASP A 363 21.28 -27.72 7.58
N GLU A 364 22.22 -28.24 6.77
CA GLU A 364 23.54 -28.71 7.24
C GLU A 364 24.59 -27.59 7.44
N ARG A 365 24.28 -26.33 7.09
CA ARG A 365 25.30 -25.28 6.85
C ARG A 365 25.10 -23.96 7.60
N PHE A 366 23.87 -23.57 7.94
CA PHE A 366 23.57 -22.25 8.49
C PHE A 366 22.85 -22.35 9.86
N ASP A 367 23.44 -21.72 10.88
CA ASP A 367 22.96 -21.74 12.28
C ASP A 367 22.16 -20.47 12.69
N PHE A 368 21.57 -19.78 11.69
CA PHE A 368 20.81 -18.52 11.87
C PHE A 368 21.54 -17.43 12.68
N ASP A 369 22.86 -17.33 12.50
CA ASP A 369 23.71 -16.30 13.10
C ASP A 369 23.74 -14.99 12.28
N ASP A 370 23.38 -15.01 10.99
CA ASP A 370 23.17 -13.80 10.18
C ASP A 370 21.66 -13.55 9.98
N SER A 371 21.24 -12.30 10.15
CA SER A 371 19.90 -11.82 9.79
C SER A 371 19.38 -12.23 8.40
N GLU A 372 20.27 -12.40 7.43
CA GLU A 372 19.96 -12.78 6.05
C GLU A 372 19.64 -14.28 5.92
N ASP A 373 20.01 -15.09 6.92
CA ASP A 373 19.60 -16.49 7.06
C ASP A 373 18.08 -16.62 7.26
N SER A 374 17.39 -15.57 7.73
CA SER A 374 15.93 -15.49 7.76
C SER A 374 15.27 -15.87 6.42
N LEU A 375 15.94 -15.57 5.29
CA LEU A 375 15.43 -15.93 3.96
C LEU A 375 15.43 -17.44 3.70
N LEU A 376 16.26 -18.23 4.42
CA LEU A 376 16.19 -19.69 4.41
C LEU A 376 14.86 -20.16 4.99
N LEU A 377 14.52 -19.74 6.22
CA LEU A 377 13.23 -20.05 6.85
C LEU A 377 12.07 -19.62 5.95
N TYR A 378 12.15 -18.41 5.37
CA TYR A 378 11.14 -17.95 4.41
C TYR A 378 10.98 -18.94 3.24
N GLY A 379 12.06 -19.34 2.57
CA GLY A 379 12.00 -20.35 1.50
C GLY A 379 11.48 -21.72 1.97
N TRP A 380 11.92 -22.20 3.14
CA TRP A 380 11.54 -23.49 3.73
C TRP A 380 10.03 -23.59 3.99
N THR A 381 9.40 -22.51 4.46
CA THR A 381 7.94 -22.49 4.70
C THR A 381 7.12 -22.69 3.43
N TYR A 382 7.60 -22.22 2.28
CA TYR A 382 6.95 -22.44 0.99
C TYR A 382 7.26 -23.82 0.40
N LEU A 383 8.46 -24.37 0.62
CA LEU A 383 8.74 -25.78 0.32
C LEU A 383 7.80 -26.70 1.10
N TYR A 384 7.52 -26.39 2.37
CA TYR A 384 6.64 -27.22 3.21
C TYR A 384 5.19 -27.28 2.72
N GLU A 385 4.69 -26.27 2.00
CA GLU A 385 3.36 -26.34 1.38
C GLU A 385 3.26 -27.35 0.24
N VAL A 386 4.34 -27.53 -0.52
CA VAL A 386 4.38 -28.36 -1.74
C VAL A 386 4.95 -29.75 -1.49
N ASP A 387 5.86 -29.89 -0.52
CA ASP A 387 6.50 -31.14 -0.12
C ASP A 387 6.62 -31.21 1.42
N PRO A 388 5.50 -31.46 2.13
CA PRO A 388 5.47 -31.49 3.59
C PRO A 388 6.20 -32.71 4.16
N GLY A 389 7.28 -32.46 4.91
CA GLY A 389 8.07 -33.49 5.60
C GLY A 389 8.18 -33.22 7.11
N ALA A 390 8.29 -34.29 7.91
CA ALA A 390 8.48 -34.17 9.36
C ALA A 390 9.83 -33.53 9.72
N ASP A 391 10.86 -33.73 8.90
CA ASP A 391 12.19 -33.17 9.09
C ASP A 391 12.18 -31.66 8.80
N LEU A 392 11.70 -31.26 7.61
CA LEU A 392 11.48 -29.86 7.25
C LEU A 392 10.59 -29.11 8.25
N ARG A 393 9.55 -29.76 8.81
CA ARG A 393 8.75 -29.16 9.88
C ARG A 393 9.57 -28.85 11.13
N ARG A 394 10.47 -29.76 11.53
CA ARG A 394 11.37 -29.57 12.67
C ARG A 394 12.40 -28.46 12.40
N SER A 395 12.96 -28.38 11.20
CA SER A 395 13.82 -27.27 10.80
C SER A 395 13.09 -25.92 10.85
N ILE A 396 11.83 -25.85 10.38
CA ILE A 396 11.00 -24.64 10.47
C ILE A 396 10.70 -24.26 11.93
N ASP A 397 10.27 -25.20 12.77
CA ASP A 397 9.96 -24.94 14.18
C ASP A 397 11.24 -24.54 14.96
N GLY A 398 12.41 -25.10 14.62
CA GLY A 398 13.72 -24.77 15.18
C GLY A 398 14.21 -23.37 14.79
N ALA A 399 14.26 -23.08 13.49
CA ALA A 399 14.64 -21.77 12.98
C ALA A 399 13.71 -20.64 13.48
N LEU A 400 12.40 -20.91 13.59
CA LEU A 400 11.44 -19.98 14.20
C LEU A 400 11.83 -19.64 15.64
N TYR A 401 12.23 -20.63 16.44
CA TYR A 401 12.71 -20.42 17.80
C TYR A 401 14.04 -19.62 17.82
N GLU A 402 15.01 -20.02 16.99
CA GLU A 402 16.33 -19.37 16.92
C GLU A 402 16.26 -17.90 16.52
N LEU A 403 15.46 -17.55 15.51
CA LEU A 403 15.24 -16.15 15.11
C LEU A 403 14.59 -15.33 16.24
N VAL A 404 13.64 -15.90 16.99
CA VAL A 404 12.95 -15.19 18.08
C VAL A 404 13.89 -14.94 19.27
N GLU A 405 14.79 -15.87 19.59
CA GLU A 405 15.80 -15.68 20.64
C GLU A 405 16.82 -14.57 20.30
N ARG A 406 16.95 -14.17 19.02
CA ARG A 406 17.74 -12.98 18.64
C ARG A 406 17.05 -11.65 18.94
N GLN A 407 15.79 -11.62 19.36
CA GLN A 407 15.12 -10.37 19.71
C GLN A 407 15.71 -9.76 20.99
N ASN A 408 15.97 -8.45 21.00
CA ASN A 408 16.54 -7.81 22.18
C ASN A 408 15.60 -7.88 23.40
N ALA A 409 16.16 -7.67 24.60
CA ALA A 409 15.40 -7.70 25.86
C ALA A 409 14.27 -6.64 25.97
N TRP A 410 14.21 -5.68 25.04
CA TRP A 410 13.16 -4.66 24.93
C TRP A 410 12.09 -5.01 23.88
N LYS A 411 12.24 -6.14 23.19
CA LYS A 411 11.43 -6.61 22.06
C LYS A 411 11.32 -5.65 20.86
N THR A 412 12.26 -4.72 20.68
CA THR A 412 12.15 -3.68 19.62
C THR A 412 12.82 -4.06 18.30
N LEU A 413 13.86 -4.89 18.31
CA LEU A 413 14.66 -5.25 17.13
C LEU A 413 15.34 -6.61 17.34
N PHE A 414 15.63 -7.31 16.24
CA PHE A 414 16.44 -8.53 16.21
C PHE A 414 17.93 -8.21 16.06
N TYR A 415 18.78 -8.91 16.81
CA TYR A 415 20.23 -8.74 16.87
C TYR A 415 20.94 -10.06 16.57
N PHE A 416 21.38 -10.17 15.33
CA PHE A 416 22.24 -11.21 14.79
C PHE A 416 23.72 -10.81 14.94
N ASP A 417 24.63 -11.76 14.68
CA ASP A 417 26.07 -11.56 14.86
C ASP A 417 26.69 -10.67 13.77
N ASN A 418 25.98 -10.52 12.64
CA ASN A 418 26.42 -9.70 11.53
C ASN A 418 26.29 -8.18 11.81
N PRO A 419 27.25 -7.35 11.36
CA PRO A 419 27.27 -5.92 11.67
C PRO A 419 26.10 -5.12 11.06
N THR A 420 25.33 -5.75 10.18
CA THR A 420 24.22 -5.16 9.44
C THR A 420 22.85 -5.47 10.03
N THR A 421 22.76 -6.31 11.08
CA THR A 421 21.50 -6.74 11.71
C THR A 421 20.48 -5.63 11.94
N ARG A 422 20.91 -4.45 12.42
CA ARG A 422 20.00 -3.34 12.77
C ARG A 422 19.33 -2.69 11.56
N ARG A 423 19.86 -2.86 10.34
CA ARG A 423 19.36 -2.19 9.14
C ARG A 423 17.92 -2.60 8.83
N HIS A 424 17.13 -1.65 8.32
CA HIS A 424 15.73 -1.84 7.97
C HIS A 424 15.48 -3.11 7.14
N GLN A 425 16.21 -3.27 6.04
CA GLN A 425 16.17 -4.46 5.16
C GLN A 425 16.26 -5.79 5.94
N ASN A 426 17.22 -5.90 6.86
CA ASN A 426 17.53 -7.12 7.59
C ASN A 426 16.45 -7.43 8.64
N GLN A 427 15.88 -6.39 9.28
CA GLN A 427 14.71 -6.54 10.13
C GLN A 427 13.50 -7.02 9.32
N MET A 428 13.21 -6.40 8.17
CA MET A 428 12.06 -6.78 7.34
C MET A 428 12.16 -8.24 6.87
N TYR A 429 13.33 -8.72 6.41
CA TYR A 429 13.52 -10.13 6.07
C TYR A 429 13.23 -11.08 7.23
N THR A 430 13.61 -10.69 8.45
CA THR A 430 13.28 -11.45 9.67
C THR A 430 11.75 -11.48 9.90
N LEU A 431 11.06 -10.35 9.72
CA LEU A 431 9.60 -10.29 9.84
C LEU A 431 8.88 -11.14 8.80
N TRP A 432 9.33 -11.16 7.54
CA TRP A 432 8.74 -12.00 6.50
C TRP A 432 8.83 -13.47 6.89
N ALA A 433 10.01 -13.90 7.32
CA ALA A 433 10.29 -15.27 7.73
C ALA A 433 9.46 -15.69 8.94
N LEU A 434 9.44 -14.86 9.99
CA LEU A 434 8.68 -15.11 11.22
C LEU A 434 7.16 -15.16 10.96
N SER A 435 6.59 -14.14 10.33
CA SER A 435 5.15 -14.09 10.03
C SER A 435 4.74 -15.27 9.14
N ARG A 436 5.53 -15.58 8.12
CA ARG A 436 5.24 -16.70 7.23
C ARG A 436 5.36 -18.07 7.93
N ALA A 437 6.36 -18.24 8.79
CA ALA A 437 6.48 -19.43 9.63
C ALA A 437 5.31 -19.56 10.60
N VAL A 438 4.84 -18.46 11.21
CA VAL A 438 3.62 -18.45 12.05
C VAL A 438 2.38 -18.91 11.26
N GLU A 439 2.19 -18.41 10.04
CA GLU A 439 1.05 -18.78 9.18
C GLU A 439 1.01 -20.30 8.89
N VAL A 440 2.18 -20.89 8.61
CA VAL A 440 2.34 -22.31 8.26
C VAL A 440 2.31 -23.22 9.51
N THR A 441 2.89 -22.77 10.62
CA THR A 441 3.01 -23.57 11.85
C THR A 441 1.78 -23.50 12.76
N GLY A 442 1.03 -22.40 12.70
CA GLY A 442 -0.04 -22.05 13.62
C GLY A 442 0.42 -21.37 14.92
N CYS A 443 1.71 -21.04 15.05
CA CYS A 443 2.31 -20.51 16.28
C CYS A 443 2.06 -19.00 16.48
N THR A 444 0.79 -18.57 16.51
CA THR A 444 0.39 -17.14 16.57
C THR A 444 0.93 -16.36 17.77
N GLY A 445 1.40 -17.04 18.81
CA GLY A 445 2.08 -16.43 19.95
C GLY A 445 3.36 -15.66 19.63
N TYR A 446 3.94 -15.81 18.42
CA TYR A 446 5.08 -15.01 17.97
C TYR A 446 4.70 -13.73 17.22
N LEU A 447 3.41 -13.44 17.00
CA LEU A 447 3.00 -12.19 16.35
C LEU A 447 3.31 -10.95 17.20
N GLU A 448 3.33 -11.06 18.53
CA GLU A 448 3.76 -9.96 19.41
C GLU A 448 5.21 -9.52 19.13
N ASN A 449 6.08 -10.45 18.69
CA ASN A 449 7.46 -10.13 18.33
C ASN A 449 7.51 -9.36 17.00
N VAL A 450 6.62 -9.67 16.07
CA VAL A 450 6.51 -8.98 14.76
C VAL A 450 5.93 -7.58 14.95
N GLU A 451 4.82 -7.46 15.69
CA GLU A 451 4.16 -6.18 16.00
C GLU A 451 5.12 -5.19 16.64
N ALA A 452 5.88 -5.62 17.66
CA ALA A 452 6.80 -4.73 18.36
C ALA A 452 7.93 -4.16 17.45
N VAL A 453 8.32 -4.87 16.39
CA VAL A 453 9.28 -4.36 15.39
C VAL A 453 8.59 -3.49 14.34
N LEU A 454 7.38 -3.84 13.89
CA LEU A 454 6.60 -2.98 12.98
C LEU A 454 6.27 -1.63 13.62
N ASP A 455 5.81 -1.66 14.88
CA ASP A 455 5.55 -0.48 15.70
C ASP A 455 6.80 0.39 15.83
N TYR A 456 7.92 -0.19 16.28
CA TYR A 456 9.20 0.52 16.40
C TYR A 456 9.66 1.10 15.05
N THR A 457 9.44 0.37 13.94
CA THR A 457 9.80 0.82 12.59
C THR A 457 8.96 2.03 12.17
N ILE A 458 7.68 2.08 12.52
CA ILE A 458 6.82 3.24 12.26
C ILE A 458 7.20 4.40 13.20
N GLU A 459 7.23 4.16 14.52
CA GLU A 459 7.38 5.20 15.54
C GLU A 459 8.77 5.86 15.55
N GLU A 460 9.84 5.12 15.23
CA GLU A 460 11.23 5.59 15.37
C GLU A 460 12.00 5.64 14.04
N ARG A 461 11.46 5.10 12.93
CA ARG A 461 12.15 5.09 11.61
C ARG A 461 11.37 5.67 10.44
N MET A 462 10.04 5.76 10.51
CA MET A 462 9.26 6.49 9.50
C MET A 462 9.41 7.99 9.73
N ARG A 463 9.70 8.74 8.67
CA ARG A 463 9.67 10.21 8.65
C ARG A 463 8.25 10.72 8.42
N ASP A 464 8.01 12.01 8.70
CA ASP A 464 6.75 12.71 8.43
C ASP A 464 6.33 12.72 6.94
N ASP A 465 7.23 12.33 6.03
CA ASP A 465 6.99 12.18 4.59
C ASP A 465 6.72 10.73 4.15
N GLY A 466 6.70 9.78 5.09
CA GLY A 466 6.51 8.35 4.88
C GLY A 466 7.80 7.54 4.70
N ALA A 467 8.97 8.16 4.58
CA ALA A 467 10.20 7.43 4.27
C ALA A 467 10.82 6.72 5.48
N PHE A 468 11.10 5.42 5.35
CA PHE A 468 11.96 4.71 6.32
C PHE A 468 13.45 5.04 6.18
N ILE A 469 14.07 5.49 7.28
CA ILE A 469 15.53 5.60 7.40
C ILE A 469 16.20 4.21 7.43
N TRP A 470 17.42 4.10 6.90
CA TRP A 470 18.10 2.80 6.78
C TRP A 470 18.47 2.14 8.11
N GLU A 471 18.97 2.93 9.07
CA GLU A 471 19.37 2.50 10.40
C GLU A 471 19.27 3.70 11.35
N ASP A 472 18.89 3.48 12.61
CA ASP A 472 18.78 4.53 13.63
C ASP A 472 20.17 4.88 14.22
N PRO A 473 20.74 6.07 13.92
CA PRO A 473 22.03 6.48 14.47
C PRO A 473 21.85 6.99 15.90
N SER A 474 22.81 6.66 16.78
CA SER A 474 22.79 7.24 18.14
C SER A 474 22.83 8.78 18.09
N ARG A 475 22.20 9.46 19.07
CA ARG A 475 22.26 10.93 19.19
C ARG A 475 23.70 11.48 19.18
N ARG A 476 24.67 10.71 19.72
CA ARG A 476 26.10 11.03 19.68
C ARG A 476 26.70 10.93 18.27
N THR A 477 26.28 9.93 17.49
CA THR A 477 26.65 9.76 16.09
C THR A 477 26.16 10.95 15.27
N TYR A 478 24.87 11.32 15.43
CA TYR A 478 24.25 12.45 14.74
C TYR A 478 24.96 13.79 15.07
N ALA A 479 25.10 14.11 16.36
CA ALA A 479 25.79 15.33 16.79
C ALA A 479 27.27 15.39 16.35
N GLY A 480 27.95 14.25 16.31
CA GLY A 480 29.34 14.14 15.84
C GLY A 480 29.50 14.21 14.32
N ALA A 481 28.46 13.90 13.55
CA ALA A 481 28.41 14.14 12.10
C ALA A 481 28.13 15.61 11.79
N GLU A 482 27.15 16.19 12.50
CA GLU A 482 26.77 17.60 12.35
C GLU A 482 27.91 18.56 12.73
N LEU A 483 28.63 18.29 13.83
CA LEU A 483 29.82 19.05 14.19
C LEU A 483 30.90 18.98 13.10
N ARG A 484 31.12 17.80 12.50
CA ARG A 484 32.08 17.63 11.40
C ARG A 484 31.68 18.41 10.15
N ARG A 485 30.39 18.39 9.76
CA ARG A 485 29.84 19.25 8.70
C ARG A 485 30.16 20.72 8.95
N ARG A 486 29.81 21.25 10.13
CA ARG A 486 30.04 22.67 10.49
C ARG A 486 31.51 23.07 10.51
N LEU A 487 32.41 22.13 10.80
CA LEU A 487 33.86 22.35 10.80
C LEU A 487 34.52 22.18 9.42
N GLY A 488 33.76 21.94 8.35
CA GLY A 488 34.31 21.65 7.02
C GLY A 488 35.10 20.34 6.95
N THR A 489 34.92 19.46 7.95
CA THR A 489 35.55 18.14 8.08
C THR A 489 34.50 17.03 8.00
N GLY A 490 33.41 17.32 7.28
CA GLY A 490 32.32 16.40 6.98
C GLY A 490 32.77 15.20 6.17
N PHE A 491 31.90 14.20 6.05
CA PHE A 491 32.14 13.05 5.20
C PHE A 491 32.11 13.46 3.72
N SER A 492 33.00 12.90 2.90
CA SER A 492 33.03 13.11 1.44
C SER A 492 31.85 12.42 0.71
N ARG A 493 31.23 11.44 1.37
CA ARG A 493 30.01 10.75 0.97
C ARG A 493 28.98 10.93 2.09
N PRO A 494 27.67 11.11 1.80
CA PRO A 494 26.64 11.08 2.85
C PRO A 494 26.77 9.83 3.74
N PRO A 495 26.54 9.92 5.05
CA PRO A 495 26.49 8.76 5.92
C PRO A 495 25.27 7.89 5.61
N HIS A 496 25.32 6.60 5.96
CA HIS A 496 24.29 5.63 5.59
C HIS A 496 22.87 5.98 6.08
N TRP A 497 22.72 6.64 7.22
CA TRP A 497 21.41 7.09 7.73
C TRP A 497 20.81 8.29 6.97
N GLU A 498 21.54 8.87 6.02
CA GLU A 498 21.05 9.95 5.13
C GLU A 498 20.60 9.40 3.76
N PHE A 499 20.57 8.08 3.56
CA PHE A 499 19.99 7.45 2.37
C PHE A 499 18.59 6.89 2.69
N LEU A 500 17.62 7.26 1.86
CA LEU A 500 16.24 6.78 1.84
C LEU A 500 16.06 5.91 0.60
N TYR A 501 15.51 4.71 0.73
CA TYR A 501 15.43 3.76 -0.39
C TYR A 501 13.96 3.38 -0.65
N PRO A 502 13.47 3.41 -1.90
CA PRO A 502 12.17 2.83 -2.26
C PRO A 502 12.06 1.35 -1.88
N CYS A 503 13.16 0.58 -1.97
CA CYS A 503 13.15 -0.83 -1.57
C CYS A 503 12.81 -1.03 -0.08
N HIS A 504 13.16 -0.10 0.82
CA HIS A 504 12.76 -0.17 2.23
C HIS A 504 11.26 -0.03 2.43
N GLN A 505 10.60 0.84 1.64
CA GLN A 505 9.16 1.01 1.69
C GLN A 505 8.49 -0.30 1.24
N THR A 506 8.95 -0.86 0.12
CA THR A 506 8.44 -2.16 -0.39
C THR A 506 8.69 -3.31 0.58
N PHE A 507 9.81 -3.29 1.31
CA PHE A 507 10.10 -4.34 2.27
C PHE A 507 9.19 -4.30 3.50
N PHE A 508 8.80 -3.11 3.93
CA PHE A 508 7.79 -2.92 4.98
C PHE A 508 6.41 -3.41 4.53
N VAL A 509 6.01 -3.09 3.30
CA VAL A 509 4.75 -3.57 2.70
C VAL A 509 4.66 -5.10 2.73
N VAL A 510 5.70 -5.80 2.26
CA VAL A 510 5.75 -7.28 2.28
C VAL A 510 5.73 -7.84 3.71
N ALA A 511 6.33 -7.14 4.68
CA ALA A 511 6.29 -7.56 6.09
C ALA A 511 4.88 -7.48 6.69
N VAL A 512 4.17 -6.36 6.46
CA VAL A 512 2.78 -6.18 6.90
C VAL A 512 1.84 -7.16 6.19
N ALA A 513 2.04 -7.42 4.91
CA ALA A 513 1.26 -8.40 4.16
C ALA A 513 1.37 -9.82 4.75
N HIS A 514 2.59 -10.25 5.10
CA HIS A 514 2.78 -11.53 5.80
C HIS A 514 2.22 -11.52 7.23
N TYR A 515 2.33 -10.40 7.96
CA TYR A 515 1.68 -10.24 9.27
C TYR A 515 0.16 -10.44 9.19
N TYR A 516 -0.52 -9.85 8.20
CA TYR A 516 -1.95 -10.06 7.97
C TYR A 516 -2.30 -11.48 7.54
N ALA A 517 -1.52 -12.09 6.64
CA ALA A 517 -1.73 -13.48 6.24
C ALA A 517 -1.60 -14.45 7.44
N ALA A 518 -0.68 -14.17 8.36
CA ALA A 518 -0.46 -14.92 9.59
C ALA A 518 -1.56 -14.74 10.66
N GLY A 519 -2.51 -13.81 10.46
CA GLY A 519 -3.62 -13.54 11.38
C GLY A 519 -3.39 -12.37 12.33
N GLY A 520 -2.46 -11.46 12.00
CA GLY A 520 -2.29 -10.19 12.72
C GLY A 520 -3.54 -9.31 12.71
N GLU A 521 -3.81 -8.66 13.85
CA GLU A 521 -5.03 -7.85 14.07
C GLU A 521 -4.78 -6.34 14.07
N ARG A 522 -3.52 -5.88 14.15
CA ARG A 522 -3.17 -4.45 14.22
C ARG A 522 -3.20 -3.79 12.86
N ASP A 523 -3.96 -2.70 12.74
CA ASP A 523 -4.02 -1.90 11.53
C ASP A 523 -2.72 -1.10 11.32
N TYR A 524 -2.18 -1.20 10.11
CA TYR A 524 -0.96 -0.58 9.62
C TYR A 524 -1.19 0.06 8.23
N ASP A 525 -2.43 0.12 7.74
CA ASP A 525 -2.73 0.53 6.37
C ASP A 525 -2.39 2.00 6.11
N ASP A 526 -2.56 2.86 7.11
CA ASP A 526 -2.10 4.26 7.06
C ASP A 526 -0.58 4.34 6.83
N ALA A 527 0.20 3.50 7.52
CA ALA A 527 1.66 3.43 7.36
C ALA A 527 2.06 2.85 6.00
N LEU A 528 1.31 1.88 5.46
CA LEU A 528 1.49 1.40 4.07
C LEU A 528 1.24 2.54 3.07
N GLY A 529 0.14 3.28 3.23
CA GLY A 529 -0.21 4.40 2.37
C GLY A 529 0.80 5.55 2.43
N GLU A 530 1.38 5.85 3.59
CA GLU A 530 2.47 6.83 3.72
C GLU A 530 3.76 6.36 3.02
N ALA A 531 4.20 5.13 3.30
CA ALA A 531 5.42 4.56 2.71
C ALA A 531 5.35 4.49 1.17
N MET A 532 4.17 4.21 0.61
CA MET A 532 3.96 4.21 -0.84
C MET A 532 3.83 5.63 -1.43
N ARG A 533 3.16 6.57 -0.75
CA ARG A 533 3.09 7.98 -1.22
C ARG A 533 4.45 8.68 -1.26
N TRP A 534 5.39 8.27 -0.40
CA TRP A 534 6.78 8.71 -0.53
C TRP A 534 7.37 8.34 -1.91
N ILE A 535 7.06 7.17 -2.46
CA ILE A 535 7.52 6.77 -3.80
C ILE A 535 6.89 7.65 -4.90
N TYR A 536 5.61 8.01 -4.78
CA TYR A 536 4.86 8.65 -5.87
C TYR A 536 4.79 10.17 -5.84
N GLY A 537 5.32 10.83 -4.80
CA GLY A 537 5.43 12.30 -4.82
C GLY A 537 5.77 12.98 -3.50
N ARG A 538 5.53 12.34 -2.34
CA ARG A 538 5.74 12.97 -1.02
C ARG A 538 7.23 13.09 -0.61
N ASN A 539 8.16 12.60 -1.43
CA ASN A 539 9.60 12.63 -1.17
C ASN A 539 10.26 14.02 -1.34
N ASP A 540 11.54 14.13 -0.97
CA ASP A 540 12.33 15.36 -1.02
C ASP A 540 12.49 15.98 -2.43
N LEU A 541 12.15 15.27 -3.53
CA LEU A 541 12.07 15.83 -4.89
C LEU A 541 10.69 16.36 -5.28
N GLY A 542 9.62 15.99 -4.57
CA GLY A 542 8.24 16.33 -4.94
C GLY A 542 7.75 15.66 -6.23
N ALA A 543 8.28 14.48 -6.58
CA ALA A 543 8.06 13.83 -7.88
C ALA A 543 7.91 12.30 -7.76
N ASP A 544 7.21 11.67 -8.72
CA ASP A 544 7.11 10.20 -8.81
C ASP A 544 8.49 9.59 -9.15
N LEU A 545 9.04 8.82 -8.23
CA LEU A 545 10.34 8.18 -8.37
C LEU A 545 10.39 7.14 -9.49
N THR A 546 9.23 6.61 -9.92
CA THR A 546 9.11 5.74 -11.09
C THR A 546 9.26 6.51 -12.40
N GLU A 547 8.75 7.74 -12.46
CA GLU A 547 8.93 8.64 -13.62
C GLU A 547 10.37 9.18 -13.68
N VAL A 548 10.93 9.59 -12.54
CA VAL A 548 12.34 10.07 -12.43
C VAL A 548 13.33 9.02 -12.96
N SER A 549 13.03 7.73 -12.83
CA SER A 549 13.87 6.65 -13.37
C SER A 549 13.82 6.49 -14.89
N GLY A 550 12.70 6.83 -15.53
CA GLY A 550 12.38 6.42 -16.91
C GLY A 550 12.16 4.91 -17.14
N LEU A 551 12.30 4.05 -16.12
CA LEU A 551 12.21 2.60 -16.22
C LEU A 551 10.80 2.04 -15.97
N GLY A 552 9.95 2.78 -15.25
CA GLY A 552 8.66 2.28 -14.74
C GLY A 552 8.76 1.59 -13.37
N VAL A 553 9.93 1.66 -12.72
CA VAL A 553 10.21 1.24 -11.34
C VAL A 553 10.90 2.38 -10.62
N PRO A 554 10.80 2.54 -9.28
CA PRO A 554 11.39 3.70 -8.64
C PRO A 554 12.91 3.68 -8.73
N VAL A 555 13.55 4.85 -8.72
CA VAL A 555 15.01 5.00 -8.53
C VAL A 555 15.50 4.21 -7.30
N ARG A 556 16.81 3.95 -7.19
CA ARG A 556 17.35 3.15 -6.08
C ARG A 556 17.25 3.86 -4.73
N PHE A 557 17.54 5.16 -4.69
CA PHE A 557 17.61 5.91 -3.44
C PHE A 557 17.33 7.39 -3.69
N LEU A 558 17.09 8.11 -2.60
CA LEU A 558 17.33 9.54 -2.47
C LEU A 558 18.21 9.75 -1.23
N THR A 559 18.99 10.82 -1.20
CA THR A 559 19.47 11.33 0.09
C THR A 559 18.40 12.18 0.78
N THR A 560 18.53 12.41 2.08
CA THR A 560 17.67 13.34 2.85
C THR A 560 17.82 14.82 2.45
N ASP A 561 18.66 15.14 1.46
CA ASP A 561 18.77 16.43 0.77
C ASP A 561 18.36 16.36 -0.71
N GLY A 562 17.61 15.32 -1.10
CA GLY A 562 16.99 15.17 -2.42
C GLY A 562 17.94 14.78 -3.56
N ARG A 563 19.12 14.21 -3.28
CA ARG A 563 20.13 13.92 -4.31
C ARG A 563 20.17 12.46 -4.76
N LEU A 564 20.54 12.30 -6.03
CA LEU A 564 20.73 11.03 -6.76
C LEU A 564 22.21 10.79 -7.16
N ASP A 565 23.06 11.81 -7.05
CA ASP A 565 24.42 11.87 -7.57
C ASP A 565 25.48 11.36 -6.57
N VAL A 566 25.23 10.20 -5.97
CA VAL A 566 26.17 9.59 -5.00
C VAL A 566 26.88 8.41 -5.62
N ALA A 567 28.17 8.59 -5.92
CA ALA A 567 29.07 7.53 -6.36
C ALA A 567 28.99 6.28 -5.46
N ASP A 568 29.17 5.11 -6.07
CA ASP A 568 28.89 3.78 -5.52
C ASP A 568 27.41 3.44 -5.22
N GLN A 569 26.46 4.37 -5.44
CA GLN A 569 25.01 4.12 -5.37
C GLN A 569 24.25 4.37 -6.69
N GLN A 570 24.91 4.77 -7.77
CA GLN A 570 24.24 5.05 -9.05
C GLN A 570 23.92 3.78 -9.87
N PHE A 571 23.09 2.91 -9.33
CA PHE A 571 22.55 1.74 -10.03
C PHE A 571 21.12 1.43 -9.57
N LYS A 572 20.40 0.56 -10.29
CA LYS A 572 19.16 -0.09 -9.83
C LYS A 572 19.37 -1.59 -9.83
N GLY A 573 19.18 -2.24 -8.67
CA GLY A 573 19.34 -3.69 -8.55
C GLY A 573 18.06 -4.46 -8.89
N ALA A 574 18.19 -5.63 -9.54
CA ALA A 574 17.05 -6.49 -9.85
C ALA A 574 16.27 -6.95 -8.59
N TYR A 575 16.94 -7.15 -7.44
CA TYR A 575 16.25 -7.48 -6.19
C TYR A 575 15.26 -6.39 -5.75
N GLU A 576 15.57 -5.12 -6.03
CA GLU A 576 14.71 -3.99 -5.69
C GLU A 576 13.47 -3.96 -6.58
N VAL A 577 13.58 -4.43 -7.82
CA VAL A 577 12.44 -4.63 -8.74
C VAL A 577 11.60 -5.83 -8.28
N GLY A 578 12.24 -6.95 -7.92
CA GLY A 578 11.56 -8.11 -7.33
C GLY A 578 10.74 -7.76 -6.10
N ALA A 579 11.35 -7.03 -5.16
CA ALA A 579 10.69 -6.56 -3.94
C ALA A 579 9.51 -5.60 -4.23
N TYR A 580 9.65 -4.72 -5.22
CA TYR A 580 8.57 -3.84 -5.66
C TYR A 580 7.41 -4.62 -6.28
N VAL A 581 7.68 -5.63 -7.12
CA VAL A 581 6.66 -6.55 -7.66
C VAL A 581 5.93 -7.30 -6.53
N MET A 582 6.64 -7.79 -5.51
CA MET A 582 6.02 -8.41 -4.33
C MET A 582 5.09 -7.44 -3.61
N ALA A 583 5.62 -6.27 -3.21
CA ALA A 583 4.88 -5.27 -2.45
C ALA A 583 3.60 -4.79 -3.16
N LEU A 584 3.69 -4.50 -4.46
CA LEU A 584 2.52 -4.08 -5.25
C LEU A 584 1.50 -5.22 -5.42
N THR A 585 1.97 -6.46 -5.66
CA THR A 585 1.08 -7.64 -5.70
C THR A 585 0.34 -7.80 -4.37
N ASP A 586 1.07 -7.69 -3.25
CA ASP A 586 0.53 -7.83 -1.90
C ASP A 586 -0.49 -6.72 -1.56
N LEU A 587 -0.21 -5.46 -1.92
CA LEU A 587 -1.14 -4.34 -1.76
C LEU A 587 -2.46 -4.57 -2.51
N VAL A 588 -2.38 -4.97 -3.77
CA VAL A 588 -3.57 -5.24 -4.59
C VAL A 588 -4.38 -6.41 -4.04
N GLU A 589 -3.73 -7.51 -3.62
CA GLU A 589 -4.44 -8.63 -3.00
C GLU A 589 -5.07 -8.24 -1.65
N HIS A 590 -4.43 -7.34 -0.89
CA HIS A 590 -4.96 -6.78 0.36
C HIS A 590 -6.20 -5.93 0.14
N GLU A 591 -6.14 -4.97 -0.78
CA GLU A 591 -7.29 -4.11 -1.15
C GLU A 591 -8.47 -4.93 -1.66
N ARG A 592 -8.21 -5.91 -2.54
CA ARG A 592 -9.22 -6.86 -3.03
C ARG A 592 -9.81 -7.75 -1.93
N ALA A 593 -9.10 -7.98 -0.83
CA ALA A 593 -9.62 -8.70 0.34
C ALA A 593 -10.45 -7.78 1.25
N ARG A 594 -9.97 -6.56 1.55
CA ARG A 594 -10.72 -5.53 2.32
C ARG A 594 -12.06 -5.22 1.66
N ALA A 595 -12.09 -5.08 0.33
CA ALA A 595 -13.31 -4.87 -0.46
C ALA A 595 -14.34 -6.02 -0.35
N ARG A 596 -13.94 -7.22 0.10
CA ARG A 596 -14.80 -8.39 0.31
C ARG A 596 -15.15 -8.61 1.78
N GLY A 597 -14.79 -7.67 2.67
CA GLY A 597 -15.00 -7.80 4.12
C GLY A 597 -14.16 -8.90 4.77
N GLY A 598 -13.01 -9.27 4.19
CA GLY A 598 -12.14 -10.34 4.68
C GLY A 598 -10.70 -9.89 4.88
N THR A 599 -10.03 -10.47 5.88
CA THR A 599 -8.55 -10.42 6.00
C THR A 599 -7.92 -11.11 4.78
N PRO A 600 -6.78 -10.63 4.23
CA PRO A 600 -6.15 -11.24 3.07
C PRO A 600 -5.65 -12.64 3.41
N ARG A 601 -6.40 -13.65 2.98
CA ARG A 601 -5.94 -15.04 3.00
C ARG A 601 -5.39 -15.37 1.62
N VAL A 602 -4.07 -15.31 1.49
CA VAL A 602 -3.36 -15.90 0.34
C VAL A 602 -3.88 -17.33 0.17
N GLY A 603 -4.24 -17.67 -1.07
CA GLY A 603 -5.24 -18.71 -1.32
C GLY A 603 -4.92 -20.08 -0.75
N ARG A 604 -5.50 -20.42 0.42
CA ARG A 604 -5.56 -21.79 0.95
C ARG A 604 -6.31 -22.70 -0.02
N ARG A 605 -5.61 -23.26 -1.00
CA ARG A 605 -5.94 -24.61 -1.48
C ARG A 605 -5.74 -25.53 -0.29
N ARG A 606 -6.78 -26.26 0.11
CA ARG A 606 -6.66 -27.31 1.13
C ARG A 606 -5.54 -28.26 0.69
N ALA A 607 -4.56 -28.48 1.55
CA ALA A 607 -3.75 -29.69 1.47
C ALA A 607 -4.71 -30.89 1.43
N PRO A 608 -4.48 -31.90 0.58
CA PRO A 608 -5.33 -33.08 0.55
C PRO A 608 -5.26 -33.78 1.91
N ASP A 609 -6.43 -34.08 2.49
CA ASP A 609 -6.50 -34.79 3.77
C ASP A 609 -5.73 -36.11 3.68
N ALA A 610 -4.65 -36.23 4.44
CA ALA A 610 -3.77 -37.41 4.48
C ALA A 610 -4.40 -38.59 5.27
N THR A 611 -5.72 -38.75 5.18
CA THR A 611 -6.51 -39.73 5.92
C THR A 611 -7.60 -40.36 5.06
N ASP A 612 -7.21 -40.95 3.92
CA ASP A 612 -7.95 -42.11 3.39
C ASP A 612 -7.02 -43.15 2.75
N ARG A 613 -6.40 -43.98 3.61
CA ARG A 613 -5.76 -45.25 3.24
C ARG A 613 -6.04 -46.31 4.30
N SER A 614 -7.01 -47.17 4.03
CA SER A 614 -7.18 -48.49 4.65
C SER A 614 -8.29 -49.28 3.94
N PRO A 615 -8.16 -50.60 3.77
CA PRO A 615 -7.00 -51.34 3.26
C PRO A 615 -7.20 -51.79 1.80
#